data_AF-A0A6Q2Z037-F1
#
_entry.id   AF-A0A6Q2Z037-F1
#
_cell.length_a   1.000
_cell.length_b   1.000
_cell.length_c   1.000
_cell.angle_alpha   90.00
_cell.angle_beta   90.00
_cell.angle_gamma   90.00
#
_symmetry.space_group_name_H-M   'P 1'
#
loop_
_entity.id
_entity.type
_entity.pdbx_description
1 polymer ?
#
loop_
_entity_poly.entity_id
_entity_poly.type
_entity_poly.pdbx_seq_one_letter_code
_entity_poly.pdbx_strand_id
1 'polypeptide(L)'
;RQLTEQTMNSVSSSEDIKPPPGLQNLGSINYNCTSPGGMSKHICAICGDRSSGKHYGVYSCEGCKGFFKRTIRKDLTYTCRDSKECLIDKRQRNRCQYCRYQKCLAMGMKREGVCKFVFRRRAWREVEWGLAANEMPVDKILDAELAVEPKTETYADEGPGNSKNDPVTNICQAADKQLFTLVEWAKRIPHFSELPLDDQVILLRAGWNELLIASFSHRSVTVKDGILLATGLHVHRSSAHSAGVGSIFDRVLTELVSKMKDMKMDKTELGCLRAIVLFNPDAKGLSNPPEVEGLREKVYASLESYTKAKYPDQPGRFAKLLLRLPALRSIGLKCLEHLFFFKLIGDTPIDTFLMEMLEAPHQIT
;
A
#
# COMPACT_ATOMS: atom_id res chain seq x y z
N ARG A 1 -7.38 -35.40 -31.85
CA ARG A 1 -8.83 -35.60 -32.04
C ARG A 1 -9.55 -34.67 -31.07
N GLN A 2 -10.29 -33.71 -31.64
CA GLN A 2 -11.38 -32.88 -31.11
C GLN A 2 -11.18 -31.96 -29.89
N LEU A 3 -11.50 -30.69 -30.16
CA LEU A 3 -11.71 -29.51 -29.32
C LEU A 3 -12.98 -29.63 -28.47
N THR A 4 -13.05 -28.88 -27.35
CA THR A 4 -14.10 -27.86 -27.08
C THR A 4 -13.74 -26.99 -25.88
N GLU A 5 -14.07 -25.70 -26.01
CA GLU A 5 -13.92 -24.59 -25.06
C GLU A 5 -14.77 -24.75 -23.78
N GLN A 6 -14.46 -23.98 -22.71
CA GLN A 6 -15.23 -22.79 -22.26
C GLN A 6 -15.11 -22.46 -20.74
N THR A 7 -14.78 -21.18 -20.50
CA THR A 7 -15.26 -20.25 -19.45
C THR A 7 -14.64 -20.23 -18.03
N MET A 8 -14.08 -19.06 -17.71
CA MET A 8 -13.75 -18.55 -16.37
C MET A 8 -15.02 -18.30 -15.53
N ASN A 9 -14.97 -18.52 -14.21
CA ASN A 9 -15.71 -17.71 -13.24
C ASN A 9 -15.09 -17.75 -11.84
N SER A 10 -15.09 -16.57 -11.23
CA SER A 10 -14.63 -16.15 -9.91
C SER A 10 -15.23 -16.95 -8.75
N VAL A 11 -14.41 -17.36 -7.77
CA VAL A 11 -14.88 -17.91 -6.49
C VAL A 11 -14.63 -16.91 -5.36
N SER A 12 -15.74 -16.36 -4.87
CA SER A 12 -15.87 -15.52 -3.68
C SER A 12 -15.58 -16.33 -2.43
N SER A 13 -14.81 -15.74 -1.51
CA SER A 13 -14.50 -16.28 -0.19
C SER A 13 -15.69 -16.17 0.76
N SER A 14 -16.16 -17.31 1.27
CA SER A 14 -16.95 -17.40 2.50
C SER A 14 -16.87 -18.85 2.99
N GLU A 15 -15.95 -19.10 3.92
CA GLU A 15 -15.97 -20.33 4.73
C GLU A 15 -16.49 -20.01 6.13
N ASP A 16 -17.34 -20.92 6.58
CA ASP A 16 -18.25 -20.87 7.73
C ASP A 16 -17.57 -20.85 9.10
N ILE A 17 -18.13 -20.08 10.04
CA ILE A 17 -17.89 -20.26 11.48
C ILE A 17 -19.16 -20.88 12.09
N LYS A 18 -19.04 -22.15 12.50
CA LYS A 18 -20.05 -22.92 13.25
C LYS A 18 -20.27 -22.35 14.66
N PRO A 19 -21.52 -22.35 15.19
CA PRO A 19 -21.77 -22.07 16.60
C PRO A 19 -21.44 -23.29 17.49
N PRO A 20 -21.08 -23.09 18.78
CA PRO A 20 -20.74 -24.18 19.71
C PRO A 20 -21.98 -24.98 20.16
N PRO A 21 -21.82 -26.27 20.52
CA PRO A 21 -22.94 -27.16 20.83
C PRO A 21 -23.36 -27.07 22.30
N GLY A 22 -24.67 -27.01 22.55
CA GLY A 22 -25.24 -27.26 23.88
C GLY A 22 -26.47 -26.43 24.24
N LEU A 23 -27.60 -26.68 23.54
CA LEU A 23 -28.97 -26.49 24.06
C LEU A 23 -29.96 -27.02 23.01
N GLN A 24 -30.34 -28.29 23.13
CA GLN A 24 -31.50 -28.85 22.43
C GLN A 24 -32.63 -29.13 23.41
N ASN A 25 -33.84 -28.88 22.91
CA ASN A 25 -35.17 -29.18 23.43
C ASN A 25 -35.76 -28.28 24.54
N LEU A 26 -36.42 -27.21 24.09
CA LEU A 26 -37.86 -27.11 24.32
C LEU A 26 -38.55 -26.84 22.98
N GLY A 27 -39.46 -27.74 22.61
CA GLY A 27 -40.06 -27.83 21.28
C GLY A 27 -41.02 -26.68 20.95
N SER A 28 -41.09 -26.42 19.64
CA SER A 28 -42.28 -26.03 18.87
C SER A 28 -43.30 -25.13 19.58
N ILE A 29 -43.12 -23.81 19.48
CA ILE A 29 -44.26 -22.90 19.44
C ILE A 29 -44.17 -22.04 18.18
N ASN A 30 -45.20 -22.22 17.37
CA ASN A 30 -45.52 -21.60 16.11
C ASN A 30 -45.53 -20.06 16.24
N TYR A 31 -44.62 -19.34 15.56
CA TYR A 31 -44.69 -17.88 15.47
C TYR A 31 -45.74 -17.49 14.42
N ASN A 32 -47.02 -17.57 14.81
CA ASN A 32 -48.06 -16.85 14.10
C ASN A 32 -47.97 -15.36 14.43
N CYS A 33 -47.73 -14.56 13.39
CA CYS A 33 -47.95 -13.12 13.39
C CYS A 33 -49.43 -12.83 13.70
N THR A 34 -49.71 -12.40 14.91
CA THR A 34 -50.89 -11.61 15.26
C THR A 34 -50.47 -10.58 16.31
N SER A 35 -50.41 -9.30 15.90
CA SER A 35 -50.34 -8.17 16.84
C SER A 35 -51.73 -7.99 17.46
N PRO A 36 -51.86 -7.65 18.77
CA PRO A 36 -51.49 -6.31 19.26
C PRO A 36 -50.92 -6.27 20.70
N GLY A 37 -49.75 -5.64 20.90
CA GLY A 37 -49.22 -5.36 22.26
C GLY A 37 -47.73 -5.03 22.30
N GLY A 38 -47.36 -3.77 22.08
CA GLY A 38 -45.97 -3.32 22.00
C GLY A 38 -45.29 -3.15 23.36
N MET A 39 -44.36 -4.03 23.72
CA MET A 39 -43.42 -3.80 24.84
C MET A 39 -41.96 -4.28 24.61
N SER A 40 -41.64 -4.97 23.51
CA SER A 40 -40.26 -5.37 23.19
C SER A 40 -39.42 -4.30 22.49
N LYS A 41 -40.02 -3.18 22.07
CA LYS A 41 -39.33 -2.08 21.36
C LYS A 41 -38.49 -1.16 22.25
N HIS A 42 -38.38 -1.45 23.56
CA HIS A 42 -37.74 -0.56 24.54
C HIS A 42 -36.58 -1.17 25.33
N ILE A 43 -36.02 -2.32 24.93
CA ILE A 43 -34.88 -2.96 25.61
C ILE A 43 -33.64 -2.99 24.70
N CYS A 44 -32.48 -2.69 25.28
CA CYS A 44 -31.19 -2.72 24.61
C CYS A 44 -30.73 -4.16 24.39
N ALA A 45 -30.57 -4.57 23.12
CA ALA A 45 -30.15 -5.93 22.76
C ALA A 45 -28.75 -6.32 23.26
N ILE A 46 -27.94 -5.34 23.68
CA ILE A 46 -26.55 -5.56 24.10
C ILE A 46 -26.46 -5.84 25.61
N CYS A 47 -27.09 -5.01 26.43
CA CYS A 47 -26.92 -5.05 27.90
C CYS A 47 -28.23 -5.16 28.69
N GLY A 48 -29.38 -5.25 28.02
CA GLY A 48 -30.69 -5.37 28.67
C GLY A 48 -31.22 -4.09 29.32
N ASP A 49 -30.52 -2.97 29.22
CA ASP A 49 -30.98 -1.66 29.75
C ASP A 49 -32.10 -1.05 28.89
N ARG A 50 -32.78 0.00 29.37
CA ARG A 50 -33.82 0.70 28.59
C ARG A 50 -33.22 1.27 27.30
N SER A 51 -33.77 0.85 26.16
CA SER A 51 -33.38 1.37 24.84
C SER A 51 -33.99 2.74 24.59
N SER A 52 -33.19 3.63 24.01
CA SER A 52 -33.63 4.94 23.51
C SER A 52 -34.06 4.90 22.04
N GLY A 53 -34.10 3.70 21.42
CA GLY A 53 -34.40 3.50 20.01
C GLY A 53 -33.31 2.73 19.26
N LYS A 54 -33.42 2.70 17.93
CA LYS A 54 -32.43 2.05 17.05
C LYS A 54 -31.22 2.95 16.85
N HIS A 55 -30.03 2.44 17.17
CA HIS A 55 -28.76 3.07 16.86
C HIS A 55 -27.87 2.07 16.14
N TYR A 56 -27.26 2.47 15.03
CA TYR A 56 -26.40 1.62 14.20
C TYR A 56 -27.07 0.31 13.73
N GLY A 57 -28.40 0.33 13.53
CA GLY A 57 -29.17 -0.82 13.06
C GLY A 57 -29.84 -1.66 14.16
N VAL A 58 -29.52 -1.43 15.45
CA VAL A 58 -29.98 -2.27 16.57
C VAL A 58 -30.61 -1.42 17.67
N TYR A 59 -31.66 -1.93 18.33
CA TYR A 59 -32.22 -1.30 19.53
C TYR A 59 -31.18 -1.31 20.66
N SER A 60 -30.75 -0.13 21.08
CA SER A 60 -29.71 0.02 22.10
C SER A 60 -29.98 1.18 23.04
N CYS A 61 -29.33 1.17 24.20
CA CYS A 61 -29.33 2.29 25.15
C CYS A 61 -28.25 3.31 24.78
N GLU A 62 -28.35 4.54 25.30
CA GLU A 62 -27.36 5.60 25.07
C GLU A 62 -25.93 5.18 25.48
N GLY A 63 -25.80 4.32 26.49
CA GLY A 63 -24.51 3.79 26.92
C GLY A 63 -23.82 2.92 25.86
N CYS A 64 -24.53 1.97 25.26
CA CYS A 64 -23.97 1.10 24.22
C CYS A 64 -23.81 1.82 22.88
N LYS A 65 -24.73 2.73 22.54
CA LYS A 65 -24.58 3.66 21.41
C LYS A 65 -23.30 4.47 21.52
N GLY A 66 -23.09 5.16 22.65
CA GLY A 66 -21.90 5.99 22.87
C GLY A 66 -20.60 5.18 22.89
N PHE A 67 -20.64 3.99 23.48
CA PHE A 67 -19.50 3.06 23.47
C PHE A 67 -19.12 2.64 22.05
N PHE A 68 -20.08 2.19 21.25
CA PHE A 68 -19.85 1.78 19.85
C PHE A 68 -19.35 2.95 19.00
N LYS A 69 -19.96 4.14 19.17
CA LYS A 69 -19.57 5.39 18.52
C LYS A 69 -18.11 5.76 18.77
N ARG A 70 -17.66 5.70 20.03
CA ARG A 70 -16.27 6.04 20.41
C ARG A 70 -15.28 5.01 19.93
N THR A 71 -15.63 3.72 20.02
CA THR A 71 -14.79 2.62 19.56
C THR A 71 -14.49 2.76 18.08
N ILE A 72 -15.50 3.04 17.25
CA ILE A 72 -15.29 3.23 15.79
C ILE A 72 -14.55 4.54 15.48
N ARG A 73 -14.93 5.67 16.11
CA ARG A 73 -14.32 6.97 15.79
C ARG A 73 -12.83 7.05 16.10
N LYS A 74 -12.40 6.36 17.15
CA LYS A 74 -11.02 6.38 17.62
C LYS A 74 -10.25 5.11 17.24
N ASP A 75 -10.86 4.28 16.39
CA ASP A 75 -10.35 2.98 15.96
C ASP A 75 -9.73 2.15 17.10
N LEU A 76 -10.48 2.03 18.21
CA LEU A 76 -9.97 1.41 19.43
C LEU A 76 -10.01 -0.11 19.32
N THR A 77 -8.85 -0.74 19.53
CA THR A 77 -8.72 -2.19 19.71
C THR A 77 -8.69 -2.53 21.19
N TYR A 78 -9.54 -3.46 21.63
CA TYR A 78 -9.60 -3.91 23.02
C TYR A 78 -9.11 -5.36 23.14
N THR A 79 -8.62 -5.72 24.33
CA THR A 79 -8.21 -7.09 24.66
C THR A 79 -8.98 -7.57 25.89
N CYS A 80 -9.53 -8.80 25.82
CA CYS A 80 -10.14 -9.44 27.00
C CYS A 80 -9.04 -9.97 27.92
N ARG A 81 -9.22 -9.80 29.23
CA ARG A 81 -8.32 -10.36 30.26
C ARG A 81 -8.78 -11.73 30.79
N ASP A 82 -9.98 -12.16 30.41
CA ASP A 82 -10.60 -13.44 30.79
C ASP A 82 -10.76 -14.34 29.54
N SER A 83 -11.75 -15.23 29.53
CA SER A 83 -12.02 -16.23 28.47
C SER A 83 -12.75 -15.71 27.22
N LYS A 84 -12.86 -14.38 27.02
CA LYS A 84 -13.68 -13.75 25.95
C LYS A 84 -15.19 -14.03 26.03
N GLU A 85 -15.68 -14.60 27.13
CA GLU A 85 -17.11 -14.90 27.37
C GLU A 85 -17.74 -14.05 28.48
N CYS A 86 -17.19 -12.86 28.76
CA CYS A 86 -17.68 -12.00 29.84
C CYS A 86 -19.16 -11.61 29.62
N LEU A 87 -19.97 -11.79 30.66
CA LEU A 87 -21.39 -11.47 30.67
C LEU A 87 -21.63 -9.96 30.58
N ILE A 88 -22.43 -9.52 29.60
CA ILE A 88 -22.74 -8.10 29.38
C ILE A 88 -24.17 -7.80 29.80
N ASP A 89 -24.33 -7.22 30.98
CA ASP A 89 -25.59 -6.72 31.54
C ASP A 89 -25.49 -5.23 31.95
N LYS A 90 -26.60 -4.64 32.41
CA LYS A 90 -26.66 -3.22 32.81
C LYS A 90 -25.63 -2.84 33.88
N ARG A 91 -25.33 -3.74 34.82
CA ARG A 91 -24.46 -3.48 35.98
C ARG A 91 -22.99 -3.63 35.61
N GLN A 92 -22.62 -4.66 34.84
CA GLN A 92 -21.23 -5.01 34.58
C GLN A 92 -20.77 -4.83 33.12
N ARG A 93 -21.57 -4.19 32.24
CA ARG A 93 -21.16 -3.87 30.84
C ARG A 93 -19.87 -3.06 30.69
N ASN A 94 -19.35 -2.45 31.76
CA ASN A 94 -18.08 -1.71 31.72
C ASN A 94 -16.86 -2.57 32.14
N ARG A 95 -17.07 -3.79 32.65
CA ARG A 95 -16.00 -4.67 33.14
C ARG A 95 -15.07 -5.15 32.03
N CYS A 96 -15.61 -5.46 30.85
CA CYS A 96 -14.82 -5.89 29.70
C CYS A 96 -15.29 -5.17 28.41
N GLN A 97 -14.44 -4.28 27.90
CA GLN A 97 -14.72 -3.53 26.68
C GLN A 97 -14.67 -4.42 25.43
N TYR A 98 -13.77 -5.41 25.41
CA TYR A 98 -13.68 -6.38 24.31
C TYR A 98 -14.99 -7.14 24.14
N CYS A 99 -15.45 -7.85 25.16
CA CYS A 99 -16.68 -8.66 25.08
C CYS A 99 -17.92 -7.81 24.81
N ARG A 100 -17.96 -6.57 25.33
CA ARG A 100 -19.02 -5.63 25.02
C ARG A 100 -19.04 -5.24 23.55
N TYR A 101 -17.88 -4.95 22.96
CA TYR A 101 -17.77 -4.59 21.54
C TYR A 101 -18.10 -5.77 20.63
N GLN A 102 -17.60 -6.97 20.96
CA GLN A 102 -17.96 -8.20 20.23
C GLN A 102 -19.46 -8.44 20.28
N LYS A 103 -20.11 -8.26 21.43
CA LYS A 103 -21.57 -8.38 21.55
C LYS A 103 -22.33 -7.32 20.72
N CYS A 104 -21.82 -6.10 20.60
CA CYS A 104 -22.40 -5.10 19.69
C CYS A 104 -22.38 -5.57 18.23
N LEU A 105 -21.26 -6.15 17.78
CA LEU A 105 -21.12 -6.68 16.42
C LEU A 105 -22.02 -7.91 16.21
N ALA A 106 -22.04 -8.84 17.15
CA ALA A 106 -22.85 -10.05 17.10
C ALA A 106 -24.36 -9.75 17.02
N MET A 107 -24.81 -8.67 17.69
CA MET A 107 -26.20 -8.21 17.61
C MET A 107 -26.51 -7.37 16.35
N GLY A 108 -25.53 -7.16 15.47
CA GLY A 108 -25.72 -6.54 14.16
C GLY A 108 -25.51 -5.02 14.12
N MET A 109 -24.77 -4.42 15.06
CA MET A 109 -24.42 -3.00 14.96
C MET A 109 -23.49 -2.75 13.77
N LYS A 110 -23.94 -1.95 12.80
CA LYS A 110 -23.21 -1.68 11.55
C LYS A 110 -22.22 -0.53 11.67
N ARG A 111 -21.02 -0.74 11.15
CA ARG A 111 -19.90 0.23 11.14
C ARG A 111 -20.20 1.45 10.26
N GLU A 112 -20.94 1.23 9.18
CA GLU A 112 -21.27 2.23 8.14
C GLU A 112 -22.14 3.40 8.64
N GLY A 113 -22.87 3.24 9.75
CA GLY A 113 -23.73 4.29 10.31
C GLY A 113 -22.97 5.44 10.99
N VAL A 114 -21.66 5.31 11.18
CA VAL A 114 -20.80 6.33 11.83
C VAL A 114 -20.11 7.23 10.79
N CYS A 115 -19.98 6.79 9.53
CA CYS A 115 -19.05 7.36 8.55
C CYS A 115 -19.69 8.28 7.49
N LYS A 116 -20.96 8.70 7.63
CA LYS A 116 -21.67 9.50 6.59
C LYS A 116 -21.58 11.03 6.70
N PHE A 117 -20.80 11.62 7.63
CA PHE A 117 -20.85 13.08 7.84
C PHE A 117 -19.53 13.86 7.81
N VAL A 118 -18.37 13.22 7.63
CA VAL A 118 -17.08 13.97 7.66
C VAL A 118 -16.67 14.52 6.28
N PHE A 119 -17.16 13.97 5.16
CA PHE A 119 -16.67 14.36 3.83
C PHE A 119 -17.54 15.34 3.01
N ARG A 120 -18.78 15.67 3.42
CA ARG A 120 -19.70 16.41 2.52
C ARG A 120 -19.96 17.88 2.89
N ARG A 121 -19.30 18.47 3.89
CA ARG A 121 -19.57 19.86 4.33
C ARG A 121 -18.41 20.86 4.22
N ARG A 122 -17.22 20.48 3.75
CA ARG A 122 -16.09 21.41 3.53
C ARG A 122 -15.97 21.92 2.09
N ALA A 123 -16.74 21.41 1.14
CA ALA A 123 -16.54 21.67 -0.28
C ALA A 123 -17.17 22.97 -0.85
N TRP A 124 -17.63 23.93 -0.04
CA TRP A 124 -18.36 25.10 -0.57
C TRP A 124 -18.08 26.45 0.11
N ARG A 125 -17.01 26.63 0.91
CA ARG A 125 -16.79 27.94 1.55
C ARG A 125 -15.36 28.40 1.86
N GLU A 126 -14.37 27.96 1.10
CA GLU A 126 -13.06 28.62 1.12
C GLU A 126 -12.61 28.86 -0.31
N VAL A 127 -13.02 30.01 -0.82
CA VAL A 127 -12.51 30.63 -2.03
C VAL A 127 -11.47 31.66 -1.57
N GLU A 128 -10.33 31.65 -2.27
CA GLU A 128 -9.35 32.74 -2.38
C GLU A 128 -8.58 33.13 -1.11
N TRP A 129 -7.35 32.59 -1.00
CA TRP A 129 -6.09 33.20 -0.49
C TRP A 129 -5.08 32.22 0.18
N GLY A 130 -5.29 30.90 0.08
CA GLY A 130 -4.37 29.90 0.69
C GLY A 130 -3.90 28.72 -0.18
N LEU A 131 -4.30 28.64 -1.46
CA LEU A 131 -4.12 27.42 -2.26
C LEU A 131 -2.68 27.13 -2.72
N ALA A 132 -1.79 28.12 -2.78
CA ALA A 132 -0.43 27.91 -3.29
C ALA A 132 0.51 27.13 -2.34
N ALA A 133 0.18 26.98 -1.05
CA ALA A 133 1.10 26.44 -0.05
C ALA A 133 1.03 24.91 0.12
N ASN A 134 0.11 24.21 -0.54
CA ASN A 134 -0.15 22.79 -0.28
C ASN A 134 -0.31 21.92 -1.54
N GLU A 135 0.11 22.46 -2.70
CA GLU A 135 0.06 21.77 -3.99
C GLU A 135 1.25 20.81 -4.16
N MET A 136 1.08 19.79 -5.00
CA MET A 136 2.14 18.84 -5.38
C MET A 136 2.65 19.18 -6.79
N PRO A 137 3.57 20.16 -6.94
CA PRO A 137 3.99 20.65 -8.25
C PRO A 137 4.82 19.62 -9.02
N VAL A 138 4.39 19.31 -10.23
CA VAL A 138 5.09 18.36 -11.12
C VAL A 138 6.47 18.83 -11.54
N ASP A 139 6.71 20.15 -11.56
CA ASP A 139 8.02 20.73 -11.89
C ASP A 139 9.06 20.41 -10.81
N LYS A 140 8.67 20.44 -9.53
CA LYS A 140 9.57 20.03 -8.43
C LYS A 140 9.87 18.55 -8.45
N ILE A 141 8.90 17.73 -8.85
CA ILE A 141 9.11 16.28 -9.05
C ILE A 141 10.09 16.05 -10.21
N LEU A 142 9.96 16.81 -11.30
CA LEU A 142 10.91 16.76 -12.42
C LEU A 142 12.31 17.21 -12.00
N ASP A 143 12.42 18.33 -11.28
CA ASP A 143 13.70 18.83 -10.75
C ASP A 143 14.37 17.78 -9.86
N ALA A 144 13.59 17.09 -9.02
CA ALA A 144 14.08 16.02 -8.15
C ALA A 144 14.63 14.84 -8.96
N GLU A 145 13.95 14.43 -10.05
CA GLU A 145 14.45 13.38 -10.95
C GLU A 145 15.75 13.80 -11.63
N LEU A 146 15.80 15.01 -12.20
CA LEU A 146 16.98 15.53 -12.90
C LEU A 146 18.20 15.69 -11.98
N ALA A 147 17.98 16.07 -10.72
CA ALA A 147 19.06 16.30 -9.76
C ALA A 147 19.81 15.01 -9.36
N VAL A 148 19.17 13.85 -9.44
CA VAL A 148 19.75 12.57 -9.01
C VAL A 148 20.13 11.66 -10.17
N GLU A 149 20.02 12.15 -11.41
CA GLU A 149 20.46 11.36 -12.55
C GLU A 149 21.97 11.13 -12.50
N PRO A 150 22.42 9.86 -12.61
CA PRO A 150 23.84 9.61 -12.74
C PRO A 150 24.33 10.27 -14.02
N LYS A 151 25.35 11.11 -13.92
CA LYS A 151 26.06 11.69 -15.07
C LYS A 151 26.75 10.55 -15.81
N THR A 152 26.08 9.97 -16.80
CA THR A 152 26.61 8.87 -17.63
C THR A 152 27.49 9.40 -18.78
N GLU A 153 28.14 10.56 -18.61
CA GLU A 153 29.05 11.09 -19.61
C GLU A 153 30.43 10.43 -19.46
N THR A 154 30.82 9.71 -20.52
CA THR A 154 32.20 9.34 -20.88
C THR A 154 33.01 8.57 -19.85
N TYR A 155 32.85 7.24 -19.84
CA TYR A 155 34.03 6.37 -19.85
C TYR A 155 34.00 5.56 -21.13
N ALA A 156 35.00 5.86 -21.96
CA ALA A 156 35.34 5.16 -23.17
C ALA A 156 35.58 3.67 -22.88
N ASP A 157 35.25 2.83 -23.86
CA ASP A 157 36.15 1.80 -24.40
C ASP A 157 37.34 1.45 -23.49
N GLU A 158 37.08 0.76 -22.37
CA GLU A 158 38.06 -0.17 -21.85
C GLU A 158 37.87 -1.44 -22.68
N GLY A 159 38.94 -1.82 -23.39
CA GLY A 159 38.97 -2.99 -24.27
C GLY A 159 38.58 -4.29 -23.56
N PRO A 160 38.75 -5.47 -24.19
CA PRO A 160 38.35 -6.76 -23.61
C PRO A 160 39.29 -7.17 -22.47
N GLY A 161 39.26 -6.42 -21.37
CA GLY A 161 39.97 -6.60 -20.12
C GLY A 161 39.02 -7.19 -19.09
N ASN A 162 38.73 -8.48 -19.26
CA ASN A 162 38.56 -9.46 -18.19
C ASN A 162 38.16 -8.90 -16.80
N SER A 163 36.88 -8.62 -16.57
CA SER A 163 36.30 -8.78 -15.23
C SER A 163 35.21 -9.84 -15.30
N LYS A 164 35.54 -11.04 -14.82
CA LYS A 164 34.56 -12.05 -14.41
C LYS A 164 33.80 -11.52 -13.18
N ASN A 165 33.08 -10.42 -13.33
CA ASN A 165 32.24 -9.92 -12.25
C ASN A 165 30.82 -10.45 -12.48
N ASP A 166 30.36 -11.21 -11.49
CA ASP A 166 29.01 -11.71 -11.41
C ASP A 166 27.99 -10.55 -11.61
N PRO A 167 27.05 -10.65 -12.57
CA PRO A 167 26.10 -9.59 -12.85
C PRO A 167 25.23 -9.25 -11.63
N VAL A 168 24.99 -10.21 -10.72
CA VAL A 168 24.22 -9.96 -9.49
C VAL A 168 25.01 -9.05 -8.56
N THR A 169 26.31 -9.29 -8.37
CA THR A 169 27.21 -8.43 -7.60
C THR A 169 27.21 -7.00 -8.15
N ASN A 170 27.34 -6.83 -9.47
CA ASN A 170 27.33 -5.51 -10.10
C ASN A 170 26.00 -4.77 -9.88
N ILE A 171 24.87 -5.48 -9.95
CA ILE A 171 23.54 -4.93 -9.66
C ILE A 171 23.44 -4.49 -8.20
N CYS A 172 23.93 -5.31 -7.25
CA CYS A 172 23.90 -5.00 -5.82
C CYS A 172 24.75 -3.77 -5.49
N GLN A 173 25.96 -3.67 -6.02
CA GLN A 173 26.83 -2.49 -5.86
C GLN A 173 26.18 -1.22 -6.44
N ALA A 174 25.56 -1.34 -7.61
CA ALA A 174 24.83 -0.22 -8.20
C ALA A 174 23.60 0.19 -7.36
N ALA A 175 22.90 -0.78 -6.77
CA ALA A 175 21.78 -0.52 -5.88
C ALA A 175 22.24 0.20 -4.60
N ASP A 176 23.30 -0.27 -3.95
CA ASP A 176 23.85 0.33 -2.73
C ASP A 176 24.25 1.81 -2.96
N LYS A 177 25.02 2.08 -4.03
CA LYS A 177 25.35 3.45 -4.43
C LYS A 177 24.11 4.32 -4.68
N GLN A 178 23.06 3.74 -5.25
CA GLN A 178 21.84 4.48 -5.55
C GLN A 178 20.91 4.66 -4.36
N LEU A 179 21.02 3.86 -3.29
CA LEU A 179 20.24 4.07 -2.07
C LEU A 179 20.52 5.43 -1.44
N PHE A 180 21.78 5.88 -1.40
CA PHE A 180 22.11 7.23 -0.92
C PHE A 180 21.47 8.32 -1.79
N THR A 181 21.55 8.17 -3.12
CA THR A 181 20.90 9.11 -4.06
C THR A 181 19.37 9.06 -3.96
N LEU A 182 18.80 7.95 -3.53
CA LEU A 182 17.35 7.81 -3.33
C LEU A 182 16.85 8.62 -2.13
N VAL A 183 17.59 8.64 -1.02
CA VAL A 183 17.28 9.50 0.13
C VAL A 183 17.32 10.97 -0.29
N GLU A 184 18.33 11.32 -1.06
CA GLU A 184 18.50 12.64 -1.65
C GLU A 184 17.37 13.04 -2.61
N TRP A 185 16.91 12.11 -3.43
CA TRP A 185 15.75 12.30 -4.29
C TRP A 185 14.49 12.54 -3.46
N ALA A 186 14.24 11.70 -2.44
CA ALA A 186 13.05 11.77 -1.61
C ALA A 186 12.97 13.11 -0.86
N LYS A 187 14.09 13.62 -0.33
CA LYS A 187 14.15 14.95 0.31
C LYS A 187 13.74 16.11 -0.60
N ARG A 188 13.91 15.95 -1.92
CA ARG A 188 13.54 16.95 -2.94
C ARG A 188 12.07 16.82 -3.39
N ILE A 189 11.40 15.71 -3.08
CA ILE A 189 9.97 15.55 -3.35
C ILE A 189 9.16 16.47 -2.43
N PRO A 190 8.18 17.24 -2.96
CA PRO A 190 7.37 18.14 -2.15
C PRO A 190 6.72 17.44 -0.96
N HIS A 191 6.71 18.11 0.20
CA HIS A 191 6.14 17.65 1.46
C HIS A 191 6.78 16.41 2.11
N PHE A 192 7.71 15.71 1.45
CA PHE A 192 8.33 14.52 2.05
C PHE A 192 9.14 14.87 3.31
N SER A 193 9.95 15.94 3.23
CA SER A 193 10.78 16.40 4.36
C SER A 193 9.97 17.02 5.51
N GLU A 194 8.67 17.28 5.30
CA GLU A 194 7.74 17.80 6.31
C GLU A 194 7.14 16.68 7.17
N LEU A 195 7.17 15.43 6.69
CA LEU A 195 6.71 14.27 7.44
C LEU A 195 7.62 13.96 8.63
N PRO A 196 7.12 13.28 9.69
CA PRO A 196 7.97 12.78 10.77
C PRO A 196 9.15 11.96 10.25
N LEU A 197 10.34 12.12 10.86
CA LEU A 197 11.55 11.40 10.43
C LEU A 197 11.36 9.87 10.44
N ASP A 198 10.64 9.34 11.44
CA ASP A 198 10.34 7.91 11.52
C ASP A 198 9.49 7.45 10.33
N ASP A 199 8.47 8.24 9.96
CA ASP A 199 7.61 7.96 8.80
C ASP A 199 8.43 8.04 7.50
N GLN A 200 9.35 9.01 7.36
CA GLN A 200 10.25 9.11 6.20
C GLN A 200 11.10 7.84 6.04
N VAL A 201 11.66 7.33 7.13
CA VAL A 201 12.46 6.09 7.14
C VAL A 201 11.60 4.88 6.78
N ILE A 202 10.38 4.78 7.34
CA ILE A 202 9.44 3.69 7.05
C ILE A 202 9.07 3.66 5.56
N LEU A 203 8.75 4.82 4.98
CA LEU A 203 8.37 4.92 3.57
C LEU A 203 9.52 4.52 2.63
N LEU A 204 10.75 4.99 2.93
CA LEU A 204 11.94 4.60 2.16
C LEU A 204 12.23 3.10 2.30
N ARG A 205 12.16 2.54 3.52
CA ARG A 205 12.34 1.10 3.77
C ARG A 205 11.28 0.24 3.07
N ALA A 206 10.05 0.72 2.98
CA ALA A 206 8.97 0.00 2.32
C ALA A 206 9.06 0.02 0.78
N GLY A 207 9.67 1.06 0.19
CA GLY A 207 9.60 1.30 -1.26
C GLY A 207 10.93 1.30 -2.02
N TRP A 208 12.09 1.21 -1.34
CA TRP A 208 13.39 1.43 -1.99
C TRP A 208 13.63 0.56 -3.23
N ASN A 209 13.27 -0.72 -3.17
CA ASN A 209 13.47 -1.67 -4.25
C ASN A 209 12.64 -1.29 -5.50
N GLU A 210 11.36 -0.96 -5.32
CA GLU A 210 10.48 -0.52 -6.40
C GLU A 210 10.94 0.82 -7.00
N LEU A 211 11.40 1.75 -6.15
CA LEU A 211 11.90 3.05 -6.57
C LEU A 211 13.17 2.91 -7.42
N LEU A 212 14.12 2.06 -7.00
CA LEU A 212 15.33 1.78 -7.78
C LEU A 212 15.01 1.05 -9.09
N ILE A 213 14.14 0.04 -9.04
CA ILE A 213 13.73 -0.72 -10.23
C ILE A 213 13.07 0.18 -11.26
N ALA A 214 12.16 1.06 -10.86
CA ALA A 214 11.54 2.02 -11.77
C ALA A 214 12.60 2.95 -12.40
N SER A 215 13.53 3.47 -11.60
CA SER A 215 14.58 4.39 -12.05
C SER A 215 15.51 3.75 -13.09
N PHE A 216 16.12 2.60 -12.80
CA PHE A 216 17.03 1.97 -13.76
C PHE A 216 16.30 1.41 -14.98
N SER A 217 15.03 1.00 -14.84
CA SER A 217 14.22 0.55 -15.98
C SER A 217 14.00 1.67 -16.98
N HIS A 218 13.68 2.88 -16.49
CA HIS A 218 13.54 4.05 -17.36
C HIS A 218 14.87 4.48 -17.98
N ARG A 219 15.96 4.49 -17.20
CA ARG A 219 17.32 4.75 -17.73
C ARG A 219 17.73 3.79 -18.85
N SER A 220 17.18 2.58 -18.85
CA SER A 220 17.52 1.52 -19.81
C SER A 220 16.65 1.49 -21.07
N VAL A 221 15.70 2.42 -21.26
CA VAL A 221 14.76 2.40 -22.42
C VAL A 221 15.45 2.50 -23.78
N THR A 222 16.65 3.09 -23.85
CA THR A 222 17.46 3.18 -25.08
C THR A 222 18.38 1.98 -25.28
N VAL A 223 18.60 1.17 -24.25
CA VAL A 223 19.48 0.00 -24.29
C VAL A 223 18.75 -1.19 -24.91
N LYS A 224 19.42 -1.93 -25.78
CA LYS A 224 18.88 -3.14 -26.41
C LYS A 224 19.26 -4.38 -25.59
N ASP A 225 18.28 -5.22 -25.29
CA ASP A 225 18.47 -6.53 -24.62
C ASP A 225 19.30 -6.46 -23.32
N GLY A 226 19.20 -5.37 -22.57
CA GLY A 226 19.96 -5.17 -21.34
C GLY A 226 19.54 -3.96 -20.53
N ILE A 227 20.20 -3.77 -19.40
CA ILE A 227 20.01 -2.62 -18.50
C ILE A 227 21.32 -1.86 -18.31
N LEU A 228 21.20 -0.54 -18.09
CA LEU A 228 22.31 0.35 -17.75
C LEU A 228 22.30 0.66 -16.25
N LEU A 229 23.33 0.16 -15.55
CA LEU A 229 23.52 0.43 -14.14
C LEU A 229 23.98 1.87 -13.91
N ALA A 230 23.73 2.40 -12.71
CA ALA A 230 24.18 3.75 -12.34
C ALA A 230 25.72 3.87 -12.23
N THR A 231 26.42 2.73 -12.22
CA THR A 231 27.88 2.65 -12.32
C THR A 231 28.40 2.82 -13.75
N GLY A 232 27.52 2.83 -14.76
CA GLY A 232 27.89 2.84 -16.19
C GLY A 232 28.02 1.46 -16.82
N LEU A 233 27.99 0.40 -16.01
CA LEU A 233 28.07 -0.99 -16.49
C LEU A 233 26.77 -1.42 -17.20
N HIS A 234 26.94 -2.14 -18.30
CA HIS A 234 25.84 -2.74 -19.05
C HIS A 234 25.66 -4.20 -18.65
N VAL A 235 24.46 -4.56 -18.21
CA VAL A 235 24.11 -5.97 -17.94
C VAL A 235 23.26 -6.46 -19.10
N HIS A 236 23.82 -7.33 -19.92
CA HIS A 236 23.11 -7.93 -21.05
C HIS A 236 22.27 -9.13 -20.59
N ARG A 237 21.15 -9.38 -21.29
CA ARG A 237 20.22 -10.48 -21.03
C ARG A 237 20.91 -11.83 -20.89
N SER A 238 21.84 -12.17 -21.78
CA SER A 238 22.56 -13.45 -21.73
C SER A 238 23.36 -13.63 -20.43
N SER A 239 23.97 -12.56 -19.91
CA SER A 239 24.72 -12.60 -18.64
C SER A 239 23.80 -12.90 -17.45
N ALA A 240 22.62 -12.28 -17.40
CA ALA A 240 21.63 -12.54 -16.37
C ALA A 240 21.11 -13.99 -16.39
N HIS A 241 20.93 -14.57 -17.59
CA HIS A 241 20.55 -15.98 -17.75
C HIS A 241 21.66 -16.92 -17.25
N SER A 242 22.92 -16.65 -17.60
CA SER A 242 24.07 -17.43 -17.11
C SER A 242 24.23 -17.38 -15.59
N ALA A 243 23.82 -16.28 -14.95
CA ALA A 243 23.81 -16.12 -13.50
C ALA A 243 22.55 -16.66 -12.80
N GLY A 244 21.63 -17.32 -13.53
CA GLY A 244 20.43 -17.92 -12.95
C GLY A 244 19.31 -16.95 -12.59
N VAL A 245 19.47 -15.65 -12.85
CA VAL A 245 18.46 -14.59 -12.62
C VAL A 245 17.75 -14.14 -13.90
N GLY A 246 17.91 -14.89 -15.00
CA GLY A 246 17.36 -14.54 -16.31
C GLY A 246 15.84 -14.37 -16.35
N SER A 247 15.10 -15.16 -15.57
CA SER A 247 13.62 -15.11 -15.56
C SER A 247 13.08 -13.77 -15.03
N ILE A 248 13.60 -13.29 -13.90
CA ILE A 248 13.20 -11.98 -13.34
C ILE A 248 13.73 -10.83 -14.19
N PHE A 249 14.92 -10.98 -14.77
CA PHE A 249 15.51 -10.01 -15.68
C PHE A 249 14.66 -9.82 -16.94
N ASP A 250 14.17 -10.91 -17.54
CA ASP A 250 13.29 -10.89 -18.70
C ASP A 250 11.95 -10.18 -18.40
N ARG A 251 11.42 -10.36 -17.18
CA ARG A 251 10.23 -9.64 -16.72
C ARG A 251 10.46 -8.14 -16.61
N VAL A 252 11.60 -7.71 -16.06
CA VAL A 252 11.98 -6.29 -16.00
C VAL A 252 12.04 -5.70 -17.42
N LEU A 253 12.72 -6.37 -18.35
CA LEU A 253 12.82 -5.90 -19.73
C LEU A 253 11.45 -5.82 -20.42
N THR A 254 10.61 -6.84 -20.27
CA THR A 254 9.37 -6.97 -21.04
C THR A 254 8.22 -6.15 -20.44
N GLU A 255 8.08 -6.14 -19.11
CA GLU A 255 6.94 -5.56 -18.41
C GLU A 255 7.17 -4.09 -18.01
N LEU A 256 8.44 -3.67 -17.85
CA LEU A 256 8.83 -2.31 -17.48
C LEU A 256 9.53 -1.59 -18.64
N VAL A 257 10.74 -1.99 -19.02
CA VAL A 257 11.59 -1.24 -19.98
C VAL A 257 10.88 -1.09 -21.32
N SER A 258 10.40 -2.19 -21.91
CA SER A 258 9.68 -2.17 -23.19
C SER A 258 8.43 -1.29 -23.10
N LYS A 259 7.67 -1.35 -22.00
CA LYS A 259 6.43 -0.60 -21.85
C LYS A 259 6.66 0.90 -21.65
N MET A 260 7.70 1.27 -20.90
CA MET A 260 8.14 2.66 -20.76
C MET A 260 8.61 3.23 -22.11
N LYS A 261 9.34 2.43 -22.90
CA LYS A 261 9.80 2.79 -24.25
C LYS A 261 8.63 2.97 -25.22
N ASP A 262 7.73 1.99 -25.30
CA ASP A 262 6.59 1.99 -26.23
C ASP A 262 5.67 3.21 -26.00
N MET A 263 5.45 3.56 -24.74
CA MET A 263 4.61 4.72 -24.39
C MET A 263 5.35 6.06 -24.37
N LYS A 264 6.67 6.05 -24.62
CA LYS A 264 7.55 7.22 -24.51
C LYS A 264 7.33 7.94 -23.18
N MET A 265 7.50 7.22 -22.08
CA MET A 265 7.35 7.77 -20.74
C MET A 265 8.39 8.86 -20.51
N ASP A 266 7.97 10.04 -20.09
CA ASP A 266 8.90 11.11 -19.75
C ASP A 266 9.33 11.08 -18.28
N LYS A 267 10.29 11.93 -17.91
CA LYS A 267 10.85 11.96 -16.56
C LYS A 267 9.87 12.50 -15.52
N THR A 268 8.96 13.39 -15.91
CA THR A 268 7.93 13.92 -15.01
C THR A 268 6.97 12.80 -14.61
N GLU A 269 6.54 11.99 -15.59
CA GLU A 269 5.66 10.84 -15.37
C GLU A 269 6.36 9.77 -14.52
N LEU A 270 7.63 9.47 -14.81
CA LEU A 270 8.44 8.56 -13.98
C LEU A 270 8.49 9.06 -12.54
N GLY A 271 8.83 10.32 -12.32
CA GLY A 271 8.93 10.91 -10.99
C GLY A 271 7.60 10.87 -10.25
N CYS A 272 6.48 11.11 -10.93
CA CYS A 272 5.15 10.99 -10.32
C CYS A 272 4.83 9.54 -9.94
N LEU A 273 5.13 8.55 -10.79
CA LEU A 273 4.95 7.13 -10.47
C LEU A 273 5.82 6.72 -9.27
N ARG A 274 7.07 7.19 -9.22
CA ARG A 274 7.97 6.97 -8.08
C ARG A 274 7.43 7.66 -6.83
N ALA A 275 6.89 8.86 -6.91
CA ALA A 275 6.27 9.54 -5.77
C ALA A 275 5.01 8.79 -5.25
N ILE A 276 4.21 8.20 -6.14
CA ILE A 276 3.07 7.33 -5.75
C ILE A 276 3.57 6.10 -4.97
N VAL A 277 4.68 5.48 -5.42
CA VAL A 277 5.32 4.37 -4.71
C VAL A 277 5.86 4.82 -3.36
N LEU A 278 6.53 5.99 -3.30
CA LEU A 278 7.12 6.56 -2.09
C LEU A 278 6.06 6.80 -1.00
N PHE A 279 4.96 7.48 -1.34
CA PHE A 279 3.89 7.79 -0.39
C PHE A 279 2.96 6.59 -0.20
N ASN A 280 3.43 5.56 0.50
CA ASN A 280 2.68 4.34 0.77
C ASN A 280 1.97 4.34 2.13
N PRO A 281 0.64 4.62 2.20
CA PRO A 281 -0.10 4.62 3.46
C PRO A 281 -0.24 3.22 4.08
N ASP A 282 -0.03 2.16 3.30
CA ASP A 282 -0.07 0.77 3.79
C ASP A 282 1.24 0.35 4.47
N ALA A 283 2.25 1.22 4.53
CA ALA A 283 3.50 0.92 5.21
C ALA A 283 3.26 0.77 6.73
N LYS A 284 3.76 -0.33 7.29
CA LYS A 284 3.54 -0.66 8.70
C LYS A 284 4.39 0.26 9.60
N GLY A 285 3.76 0.81 10.63
CA GLY A 285 4.43 1.64 11.64
C GLY A 285 4.30 3.15 11.42
N LEU A 286 3.61 3.59 10.36
CA LEU A 286 3.37 5.01 10.13
C LEU A 286 2.58 5.65 11.27
N SER A 287 3.00 6.87 11.63
CA SER A 287 2.36 7.68 12.67
C SER A 287 0.99 8.16 12.24
N ASN A 288 0.86 8.59 10.98
CA ASN A 288 -0.38 9.12 10.41
C ASN A 288 -0.61 8.66 8.96
N PRO A 289 -1.06 7.40 8.73
CA PRO A 289 -1.32 6.89 7.38
C PRO A 289 -2.24 7.78 6.51
N PRO A 290 -3.32 8.39 7.04
CA PRO A 290 -4.17 9.30 6.25
C PRO A 290 -3.46 10.52 5.67
N GLU A 291 -2.39 11.02 6.31
CA GLU A 291 -1.60 12.13 5.78
C GLU A 291 -0.77 11.71 4.56
N VAL A 292 -0.15 10.53 4.64
CA VAL A 292 0.57 9.91 3.52
C VAL A 292 -0.39 9.61 2.36
N GLU A 293 -1.60 9.11 2.65
CA GLU A 293 -2.64 8.90 1.65
C GLU A 293 -3.03 10.22 0.97
N GLY A 294 -3.23 11.30 1.74
CA GLY A 294 -3.51 12.63 1.20
C GLY A 294 -2.40 13.15 0.27
N LEU A 295 -1.12 12.91 0.60
CA LEU A 295 0.00 13.25 -0.29
C LEU A 295 -0.03 12.43 -1.58
N ARG A 296 -0.30 11.12 -1.49
CA ARG A 296 -0.46 10.25 -2.67
C ARG A 296 -1.61 10.71 -3.57
N GLU A 297 -2.76 11.09 -3.01
CA GLU A 297 -3.90 11.63 -3.74
C GLU A 297 -3.55 12.91 -4.51
N LYS A 298 -2.76 13.81 -3.90
CA LYS A 298 -2.26 15.00 -4.59
C LYS A 298 -1.37 14.63 -5.78
N VAL A 299 -0.50 13.61 -5.65
CA VAL A 299 0.30 13.15 -6.79
C VAL A 299 -0.58 12.60 -7.90
N TYR A 300 -1.66 11.85 -7.59
CA TYR A 300 -2.63 11.41 -8.59
C TYR A 300 -3.26 12.58 -9.34
N ALA A 301 -3.75 13.59 -8.61
CA ALA A 301 -4.37 14.77 -9.21
C ALA A 301 -3.39 15.57 -10.09
N SER A 302 -2.14 15.74 -9.63
CA SER A 302 -1.08 16.41 -10.38
C SER A 302 -0.70 15.67 -11.65
N LEU A 303 -0.52 14.34 -11.58
CA LEU A 303 -0.20 13.51 -12.75
C LEU A 303 -1.37 13.47 -13.76
N GLU A 304 -2.61 13.37 -13.28
CA GLU A 304 -3.78 13.43 -14.15
C GLU A 304 -3.86 14.77 -14.90
N SER A 305 -3.66 15.88 -14.18
CA SER A 305 -3.65 17.22 -14.77
C SER A 305 -2.51 17.38 -15.79
N TYR A 306 -1.31 16.90 -15.45
CA TYR A 306 -0.15 16.91 -16.35
C TYR A 306 -0.40 16.13 -17.64
N THR A 307 -0.93 14.91 -17.54
CA THR A 307 -1.19 14.07 -18.71
C THR A 307 -2.27 14.65 -19.60
N LYS A 308 -3.32 15.25 -19.04
CA LYS A 308 -4.36 15.97 -19.81
C LYS A 308 -3.79 17.18 -20.55
N ALA A 309 -2.91 17.94 -19.90
CA ALA A 309 -2.32 19.15 -20.48
C ALA A 309 -1.29 18.84 -21.57
N LYS A 310 -0.37 17.89 -21.32
CA LYS A 310 0.74 17.59 -22.22
C LYS A 310 0.40 16.58 -23.33
N TYR A 311 -0.54 15.68 -23.06
CA TYR A 311 -0.92 14.60 -23.98
C TYR A 311 -2.43 14.57 -24.24
N PRO A 312 -3.02 15.65 -24.78
CA PRO A 312 -4.48 15.74 -24.99
C PRO A 312 -5.00 14.65 -25.94
N ASP A 313 -4.19 14.19 -26.88
CA ASP A 313 -4.53 13.14 -27.85
C ASP A 313 -4.54 11.72 -27.24
N GLN A 314 -4.11 11.56 -25.97
CA GLN A 314 -4.01 10.27 -25.30
C GLN A 314 -4.82 10.25 -24.00
N PRO A 315 -6.17 10.25 -24.06
CA PRO A 315 -7.03 10.34 -22.87
C PRO A 315 -6.83 9.18 -21.87
N GLY A 316 -6.36 8.02 -22.35
CA GLY A 316 -6.03 6.86 -21.50
C GLY A 316 -4.62 6.87 -20.91
N ARG A 317 -3.81 7.92 -21.10
CA ARG A 317 -2.39 7.93 -20.70
C ARG A 317 -2.21 7.82 -19.19
N PHE A 318 -2.98 8.58 -18.40
CA PHE A 318 -2.97 8.50 -16.94
C PHE A 318 -3.20 7.06 -16.44
N ALA A 319 -4.27 6.42 -16.90
CA ALA A 319 -4.57 5.04 -16.54
C ALA A 319 -3.47 4.06 -16.96
N LYS A 320 -2.92 4.21 -18.18
CA LYS A 320 -1.82 3.36 -18.67
C LYS A 320 -0.55 3.48 -17.81
N LEU A 321 -0.24 4.68 -17.33
CA LEU A 321 0.87 4.93 -16.41
C LEU A 321 0.63 4.20 -15.07
N LEU A 322 -0.56 4.36 -14.48
CA LEU A 322 -0.89 3.67 -13.22
C LEU A 322 -0.86 2.14 -13.34
N LEU A 323 -1.23 1.60 -14.50
CA LEU A 323 -1.14 0.17 -14.79
C LEU A 323 0.31 -0.35 -14.90
N ARG A 324 1.33 0.49 -14.77
CA ARG A 324 2.72 0.03 -14.60
C ARG A 324 3.03 -0.39 -13.17
N LEU A 325 2.33 0.18 -12.18
CA LEU A 325 2.57 -0.08 -10.75
C LEU A 325 2.33 -1.55 -10.34
N PRO A 326 1.31 -2.28 -10.81
CA PRO A 326 1.11 -3.69 -10.44
C PRO A 326 2.27 -4.59 -10.89
N ALA A 327 2.76 -4.41 -12.11
CA ALA A 327 3.92 -5.14 -12.63
C ALA A 327 5.18 -4.80 -11.82
N LEU A 328 5.38 -3.51 -11.52
CA LEU A 328 6.50 -3.05 -10.69
C LEU A 328 6.47 -3.68 -9.29
N ARG A 329 5.31 -3.71 -8.63
CA ARG A 329 5.13 -4.38 -7.32
C ARG A 329 5.45 -5.87 -7.40
N SER A 330 4.92 -6.58 -8.41
CA SER A 330 5.16 -8.01 -8.59
C SER A 330 6.64 -8.33 -8.81
N ILE A 331 7.32 -7.52 -9.62
CA ILE A 331 8.76 -7.65 -9.86
C ILE A 331 9.55 -7.29 -8.60
N GLY A 332 9.21 -6.20 -7.93
CA GLY A 332 9.88 -5.72 -6.72
C GLY A 332 9.87 -6.75 -5.59
N LEU A 333 8.72 -7.38 -5.35
CA LEU A 333 8.60 -8.48 -4.38
C LEU A 333 9.46 -9.68 -4.79
N LYS A 334 9.46 -10.05 -6.07
CA LYS A 334 10.28 -11.17 -6.54
C LYS A 334 11.79 -10.89 -6.42
N CYS A 335 12.22 -9.66 -6.67
CA CYS A 335 13.61 -9.24 -6.46
C CYS A 335 14.01 -9.35 -4.98
N LEU A 336 13.13 -8.97 -4.05
CA LEU A 336 13.41 -9.14 -2.62
C LEU A 336 13.58 -10.61 -2.25
N GLU A 337 12.75 -11.52 -2.78
CA GLU A 337 12.93 -12.97 -2.55
C GLU A 337 14.32 -13.46 -2.97
N HIS A 338 14.79 -13.02 -4.15
CA HIS A 338 16.14 -13.35 -4.63
C HIS A 338 17.23 -12.76 -3.72
N LEU A 339 17.09 -11.50 -3.30
CA LEU A 339 18.06 -10.86 -2.40
C LEU A 339 18.12 -11.55 -1.02
N PHE A 340 16.98 -11.96 -0.47
CA PHE A 340 16.94 -12.75 0.77
C PHE A 340 17.63 -14.11 0.61
N PHE A 341 17.43 -14.78 -0.53
CA PHE A 341 18.09 -16.04 -0.83
C PHE A 341 19.61 -15.88 -0.92
N PHE A 342 20.10 -14.86 -1.64
CA PHE A 342 21.53 -14.57 -1.74
C PHE A 342 22.14 -14.18 -0.38
N LYS A 343 21.40 -13.40 0.43
CA LYS A 343 21.81 -13.08 1.82
C LYS A 343 21.97 -14.34 2.68
N LEU A 344 21.05 -15.30 2.57
CA LEU A 344 21.06 -16.50 3.40
C LEU A 344 22.21 -17.46 3.04
N ILE A 345 22.58 -17.51 1.76
CA ILE A 345 23.64 -18.40 1.27
C ILE A 345 25.02 -17.79 1.48
N GLY A 346 25.16 -16.47 1.39
CA GLY A 346 26.43 -15.76 1.65
C GLY A 346 27.40 -15.71 0.46
N ASP A 347 26.97 -16.15 -0.73
CA ASP A 347 27.82 -16.22 -1.92
C ASP A 347 28.07 -14.86 -2.60
N THR A 348 27.21 -13.86 -2.33
CA THR A 348 27.31 -12.53 -2.95
C THR A 348 27.59 -11.48 -1.87
N PRO A 349 28.66 -10.67 -1.99
CA PRO A 349 28.92 -9.59 -1.04
C PRO A 349 27.81 -8.53 -1.16
N ILE A 350 26.99 -8.42 -0.12
CA ILE A 350 25.96 -7.38 0.02
C ILE A 350 26.51 -6.33 0.98
N ASP A 351 26.61 -5.09 0.52
CA ASP A 351 27.10 -3.96 1.31
C ASP A 351 26.20 -3.66 2.53
N THR A 352 26.77 -3.01 3.54
CA THR A 352 26.15 -2.81 4.87
C THR A 352 24.83 -2.05 4.82
N PHE A 353 24.68 -1.07 3.91
CA PHE A 353 23.47 -0.26 3.83
C PHE A 353 22.33 -1.04 3.15
N LEU A 354 22.62 -1.77 2.07
CA LEU A 354 21.68 -2.71 1.48
C LEU A 354 21.25 -3.82 2.48
N MET A 355 22.17 -4.29 3.33
CA MET A 355 21.82 -5.20 4.43
C MET A 355 20.86 -4.55 5.44
N GLU A 356 21.11 -3.30 5.84
CA GLU A 356 20.26 -2.58 6.77
C GLU A 356 18.82 -2.44 6.24
N MET A 357 18.67 -2.23 4.93
CA MET A 357 17.37 -2.15 4.25
C MET A 357 16.65 -3.49 4.13
N LEU A 358 17.39 -4.60 4.13
CA LEU A 358 16.84 -5.97 4.11
C LEU A 358 16.48 -6.49 5.51
N GLU A 359 17.04 -5.90 6.56
CA GLU A 359 16.75 -6.28 7.93
C GLU A 359 15.44 -5.68 8.42
N ALA A 360 14.59 -6.54 9.00
CA ALA A 360 13.43 -6.06 9.72
C ALA A 360 13.89 -5.18 10.89
N PRO A 361 13.27 -4.01 11.13
CA PRO A 361 13.64 -3.18 12.26
C PRO A 361 13.58 -4.03 13.52
N HIS A 362 14.67 -4.04 14.28
CA HIS A 362 14.71 -4.73 15.56
C HIS A 362 13.58 -4.13 16.40
N GLN A 363 12.57 -4.94 16.71
CA GLN A 363 11.59 -4.58 17.73
C GLN A 363 12.38 -4.46 19.04
N ILE A 364 12.79 -3.24 19.38
CA ILE A 364 13.23 -2.92 20.73
C ILE A 364 12.04 -3.28 21.61
N THR A 365 12.26 -4.31 22.41
CA THR A 365 11.27 -5.02 23.20
C THR A 365 10.84 -4.20 24.42
#